data_AF-A0A1J0GI83-F1
#
_entry.id   AF-A0A1J0GI83-F1
#
_cell.length_a   1.000
_cell.length_b   1.000
_cell.length_c   1.000
_cell.angle_alpha   90.00
_cell.angle_beta   90.00
_cell.angle_gamma   90.00
#
_symmetry.space_group_name_H-M   'P 1'
#
loop_
_entity.id
_entity.type
_entity.pdbx_description
1 polymer ?
#
loop_
_entity_poly.entity_id
_entity_poly.type
_entity_poly.pdbx_seq_one_letter_code
_entity_poly.pdbx_strand_id
1 'polypeptide(L)'
;MTDNNLFFIQLNKILQVFVDDPFENMKLAYDIQMSLLDRILKIENEIKSNKGKITRNKGITKDKNTTNDTRRKLSTESKNLKDESINLKEDIKRLREIGDSLAFAYFNKHDLKTLCWKQTAGFIGGKEGLKKELYELKSIFESGRFAILNDITNSLRYGDITIEKEGKPYLLEIKSSDNRNNRIIRQEKGLDEKMEVIQNDYIENFEETNQTFKRVHTNKQEINYKEDLQLLIEEAFLKGKIIKEMEEGLTYAIYYKLEDFDSFKEVCQNINEPRVFYINQMKYINENYTPFPIIFKDEKSLMEFYNGNLIILVVIDLKVLRNKLKQKGYIFNHNENGEFTITFEHDGEDIDMVASNYHVTRIGREFISLEWFINGIEDVVNSVSS
;
A
#
# COMPACT_ATOMS: atom_id res chain seq x y z
N MET A 1 1.72 -27.55 -9.44
CA MET A 1 1.65 -26.27 -8.71
C MET A 1 1.02 -25.26 -9.64
N THR A 2 -0.10 -24.64 -9.27
CA THR A 2 -0.61 -23.47 -10.00
C THR A 2 0.46 -22.39 -9.92
N ASP A 3 0.76 -21.71 -11.03
CA ASP A 3 1.66 -20.56 -11.05
C ASP A 3 1.01 -19.39 -10.27
N ASN A 4 1.70 -18.88 -9.25
CA ASN A 4 1.24 -17.73 -8.45
C ASN A 4 0.99 -16.49 -9.31
N ASN A 5 1.81 -16.28 -10.35
CA ASN A 5 1.64 -15.17 -11.27
C ASN A 5 0.35 -15.31 -12.07
N LEU A 6 0.10 -16.50 -12.62
CA LEU A 6 -1.12 -16.76 -13.38
C LEU A 6 -2.37 -16.58 -12.52
N PHE A 7 -2.36 -17.08 -11.28
CA PHE A 7 -3.46 -16.86 -10.34
C PHE A 7 -3.67 -15.37 -10.05
N PHE A 8 -2.60 -14.62 -9.78
CA PHE A 8 -2.67 -13.19 -9.55
C PHE A 8 -3.27 -12.44 -10.74
N ILE A 9 -2.83 -12.74 -11.96
CA ILE A 9 -3.35 -12.14 -13.21
C ILE A 9 -4.84 -12.44 -13.37
N GLN A 10 -5.25 -13.69 -13.16
CA GLN A 10 -6.67 -14.09 -13.28
C GLN A 10 -7.54 -13.41 -12.23
N LEU A 11 -7.06 -13.31 -10.99
CA LEU A 11 -7.80 -12.66 -9.93
C LEU A 11 -7.86 -11.14 -10.15
N ASN A 12 -6.79 -10.53 -10.67
CA ASN A 12 -6.77 -9.10 -11.01
C ASN A 12 -7.82 -8.75 -12.07
N LYS A 13 -8.08 -9.61 -13.05
CA LYS A 13 -9.16 -9.42 -14.03
C LYS A 13 -10.53 -9.28 -13.38
N ILE A 14 -10.80 -10.14 -12.41
CA ILE A 14 -12.07 -10.11 -11.67
C ILE A 14 -12.11 -8.87 -10.77
N LEU A 15 -10.97 -8.51 -10.16
CA LEU A 15 -10.83 -7.28 -9.39
C LEU A 15 -11.14 -6.03 -10.23
N GLN A 16 -10.67 -5.92 -11.48
CA GLN A 16 -10.95 -4.74 -12.31
C GLN A 16 -12.46 -4.53 -12.50
N VAL A 17 -13.22 -5.62 -12.71
CA VAL A 17 -14.70 -5.55 -12.80
C VAL A 17 -15.31 -5.01 -11.49
N PHE A 18 -14.78 -5.42 -10.34
CA PHE A 18 -15.21 -4.86 -9.06
C PHE A 18 -14.84 -3.39 -8.91
N VAL A 19 -13.62 -2.99 -9.29
CA VAL A 19 -13.13 -1.61 -9.17
C VAL A 19 -13.95 -0.63 -10.03
N ASP A 20 -14.44 -1.07 -11.19
CA ASP A 20 -15.26 -0.24 -12.08
C ASP A 20 -16.61 0.17 -11.45
N ASP A 21 -17.22 -0.72 -10.67
CA ASP A 21 -18.43 -0.41 -9.89
C ASP A 21 -18.48 -1.25 -8.59
N PRO A 22 -17.84 -0.78 -7.51
CA PRO A 22 -17.69 -1.55 -6.26
C PRO A 22 -19.02 -1.82 -5.54
N PHE A 23 -20.01 -0.95 -5.74
CA PHE A 23 -21.30 -1.04 -5.05
C PHE A 23 -22.20 -2.09 -5.72
N GLU A 24 -22.32 -2.07 -7.04
CA GLU A 24 -23.11 -3.07 -7.78
C GLU A 24 -22.42 -4.44 -7.81
N ASN A 25 -21.09 -4.47 -7.83
CA ASN A 25 -20.32 -5.71 -7.89
C ASN A 25 -19.88 -6.25 -6.53
N MET A 26 -20.49 -5.81 -5.44
CA MET A 26 -20.13 -6.21 -4.06
C MET A 26 -20.01 -7.73 -3.86
N LYS A 27 -20.83 -8.55 -4.53
CA LYS A 27 -20.72 -10.02 -4.45
C LYS A 27 -19.38 -10.56 -4.98
N LEU A 28 -18.79 -9.91 -6.00
CA LEU A 28 -17.48 -10.28 -6.51
C LEU A 28 -16.40 -10.12 -5.44
N ALA A 29 -16.53 -9.14 -4.54
CA ALA A 29 -15.58 -8.97 -3.45
C ALA A 29 -15.52 -10.20 -2.55
N TYR A 30 -16.65 -10.84 -2.24
CA TYR A 30 -16.65 -12.09 -1.46
C TYR A 30 -15.89 -13.21 -2.19
N ASP A 31 -16.19 -13.43 -3.47
CA ASP A 31 -15.57 -14.49 -4.28
C ASP A 31 -14.06 -14.28 -4.45
N ILE A 32 -13.63 -13.01 -4.65
CA ILE A 32 -12.23 -12.63 -4.70
C ILE A 32 -11.54 -12.96 -3.38
N GLN A 33 -12.12 -12.56 -2.25
CA GLN A 33 -11.55 -12.82 -0.92
C GLN A 33 -11.41 -14.32 -0.63
N MET A 34 -12.41 -15.13 -0.99
CA MET A 34 -12.35 -16.58 -0.77
C MET A 34 -11.29 -17.25 -1.65
N SER A 35 -11.18 -16.84 -2.91
CA SER A 35 -10.15 -17.32 -3.83
C SER A 35 -8.75 -16.94 -3.33
N LEU A 36 -8.59 -15.69 -2.90
CA LEU A 36 -7.35 -15.15 -2.35
C LEU A 36 -6.92 -15.90 -1.09
N LEU A 37 -7.85 -16.10 -0.15
CA LEU A 37 -7.61 -16.81 1.10
C LEU A 37 -7.16 -18.26 0.86
N ASP A 38 -7.88 -19.01 0.02
CA ASP A 38 -7.49 -20.38 -0.33
C ASP A 38 -6.07 -20.44 -0.90
N ARG A 39 -5.71 -19.48 -1.76
CA ARG A 39 -4.37 -19.41 -2.32
C ARG A 39 -3.30 -19.10 -1.27
N ILE A 40 -3.53 -18.10 -0.42
CA ILE A 40 -2.59 -17.74 0.66
C ILE A 40 -2.38 -18.94 1.59
N LEU A 41 -3.45 -19.63 2.00
CA LEU A 41 -3.36 -20.81 2.86
C LEU A 41 -2.54 -21.95 2.23
N LYS A 42 -2.67 -22.18 0.92
CA LYS A 42 -1.83 -23.16 0.20
C LYS A 42 -0.35 -22.78 0.25
N ILE A 43 -0.02 -21.51 0.01
CA ILE A 43 1.35 -21.01 0.07
C ILE A 43 1.92 -21.11 1.48
N GLU A 44 1.14 -20.74 2.51
CA GLU A 44 1.57 -20.86 3.91
C GLU A 44 1.87 -22.31 4.31
N ASN A 45 1.05 -23.27 3.85
CA ASN A 45 1.29 -24.68 4.09
C ASN A 45 2.58 -25.18 3.41
N GLU A 46 2.89 -24.66 2.22
CA GLU A 46 4.15 -24.94 1.53
C GLU A 46 5.36 -24.38 2.30
N ILE A 47 5.28 -23.13 2.79
CA ILE A 47 6.32 -22.54 3.64
C ILE A 47 6.50 -23.37 4.93
N LYS A 48 5.41 -23.82 5.56
CA LYS A 48 5.45 -24.69 6.75
C LYS A 48 6.13 -26.03 6.43
N SER A 49 5.80 -26.65 5.31
CA SER A 49 6.42 -27.89 4.82
C SER A 49 7.93 -27.71 4.59
N ASN A 50 8.33 -26.62 3.92
CA ASN A 50 9.73 -26.28 3.68
C ASN A 50 10.51 -26.08 4.99
N LYS A 51 9.92 -25.39 5.97
CA LYS A 51 10.49 -25.26 7.32
C LYS A 51 10.67 -26.61 8.03
N GLY A 52 9.70 -27.52 7.86
CA GLY A 52 9.78 -28.89 8.38
C GLY A 52 10.96 -29.67 7.76
N LYS A 53 11.10 -29.62 6.43
CA LYS A 53 12.22 -30.26 5.68
C LYS A 53 13.57 -29.70 6.12
N ILE A 54 13.72 -28.38 6.20
CA ILE A 54 14.94 -27.71 6.69
C ILE A 54 15.31 -28.21 8.10
N THR A 55 14.31 -28.35 8.98
CA THR A 55 14.52 -28.81 10.36
C THR A 55 14.98 -30.28 10.39
N ARG A 56 14.37 -31.14 9.56
CA ARG A 56 14.79 -32.53 9.39
C ARG A 56 16.22 -32.64 8.84
N ASN A 57 16.54 -31.86 7.81
CA ASN A 57 17.87 -31.81 7.21
C ASN A 57 18.93 -31.42 8.25
N LYS A 58 18.65 -30.39 9.06
CA LYS A 58 19.51 -30.02 10.20
C LYS A 58 19.71 -31.18 11.18
N GLY A 59 18.67 -31.94 11.50
CA GLY A 59 18.77 -33.14 12.33
C GLY A 59 19.75 -34.17 11.76
N ILE A 60 19.59 -34.52 10.47
CA ILE A 60 20.44 -35.52 9.78
C ILE A 60 21.90 -35.05 9.69
N THR A 61 22.13 -33.77 9.38
CA THR A 61 23.50 -33.24 9.26
C THR A 61 24.29 -33.25 10.56
N LYS A 62 23.61 -33.21 11.71
CA LYS A 62 24.21 -33.30 13.05
C LYS A 62 24.60 -34.72 13.46
N ASP A 63 24.06 -35.74 12.80
CA ASP A 63 24.44 -37.13 13.05
C ASP A 63 25.90 -37.35 12.60
N LYS A 64 26.69 -37.96 13.49
CA LYS A 64 28.11 -38.26 13.26
C LYS A 64 28.30 -39.28 12.13
N ASN A 65 27.33 -40.19 11.94
CA ASN A 65 27.37 -41.24 10.92
C ASN A 65 27.02 -40.75 9.51
N THR A 66 26.51 -39.52 9.36
CA THR A 66 26.19 -38.94 8.05
C THR A 66 27.47 -38.66 7.25
N THR A 67 27.48 -39.00 5.96
CA THR A 67 28.63 -38.74 5.08
C THR A 67 28.75 -37.26 4.74
N ASN A 68 29.98 -36.79 4.45
CA ASN A 68 30.21 -35.39 4.06
C ASN A 68 29.46 -35.00 2.77
N ASP A 69 29.36 -35.91 1.80
CA ASP A 69 28.58 -35.68 0.58
C ASP A 69 27.09 -35.47 0.88
N THR A 70 26.53 -36.29 1.76
CA THR A 70 25.13 -36.14 2.21
C THR A 70 24.92 -34.82 2.94
N ARG A 71 25.85 -34.43 3.82
CA ARG A 71 25.78 -33.13 4.51
C ARG A 71 25.77 -31.97 3.52
N ARG A 72 26.62 -32.01 2.49
CA ARG A 72 26.69 -30.98 1.45
C ARG A 72 25.38 -30.87 0.68
N LYS A 73 24.83 -32.01 0.22
CA LYS A 73 23.55 -32.06 -0.52
C LYS A 73 22.39 -31.48 0.31
N LEU A 74 22.25 -31.90 1.56
CA LEU A 74 21.18 -31.42 2.45
C LEU A 74 21.33 -29.94 2.80
N SER A 75 22.56 -29.43 2.87
CA SER A 75 22.83 -28.00 3.09
C SER A 75 22.39 -27.17 1.88
N THR A 76 22.74 -27.60 0.66
CA THR A 76 22.30 -26.96 -0.58
C THR A 76 20.77 -26.99 -0.72
N GLU A 77 20.14 -28.13 -0.48
CA GLU A 77 18.68 -28.25 -0.48
C GLU A 77 18.05 -27.29 0.54
N SER A 78 18.59 -27.26 1.77
CA SER A 78 18.08 -26.35 2.82
C SER A 78 18.24 -24.88 2.45
N LYS A 79 19.25 -24.51 1.65
CA LYS A 79 19.41 -23.16 1.13
C LYS A 79 18.32 -22.86 0.09
N ASN A 80 18.15 -23.74 -0.90
CA ASN A 80 17.13 -23.57 -1.94
C ASN A 80 15.71 -23.45 -1.35
N LEU A 81 15.37 -24.28 -0.34
CA LEU A 81 14.09 -24.22 0.35
C LEU A 81 13.87 -22.90 1.13
N LYS A 82 14.95 -22.27 1.63
CA LYS A 82 14.87 -20.96 2.27
C LYS A 82 14.61 -19.87 1.24
N ASP A 83 15.33 -19.90 0.12
CA ASP A 83 15.20 -18.93 -0.97
C ASP A 83 13.78 -19.02 -1.57
N GLU A 84 13.28 -20.23 -1.80
CA GLU A 84 11.89 -20.48 -2.19
C GLU A 84 10.88 -19.93 -1.16
N SER A 85 11.12 -20.15 0.14
CA SER A 85 10.25 -19.62 1.20
C SER A 85 10.27 -18.09 1.29
N ILE A 86 11.32 -17.41 0.81
CA ILE A 86 11.36 -15.95 0.69
C ILE A 86 10.45 -15.51 -0.45
N ASN A 87 10.61 -16.11 -1.64
CA ASN A 87 9.78 -15.81 -2.80
C ASN A 87 8.28 -16.06 -2.53
N LEU A 88 7.94 -17.17 -1.87
CA LEU A 88 6.55 -17.47 -1.48
C LEU A 88 5.94 -16.42 -0.52
N LYS A 89 6.76 -15.79 0.34
CA LYS A 89 6.28 -14.70 1.21
C LYS A 89 6.07 -13.40 0.43
N GLU A 90 6.92 -13.14 -0.56
CA GLU A 90 6.74 -12.01 -1.48
C GLU A 90 5.47 -12.21 -2.32
N ASP A 91 5.19 -13.43 -2.77
CA ASP A 91 3.95 -13.79 -3.42
C ASP A 91 2.73 -13.51 -2.54
N ILE A 92 2.76 -13.88 -1.25
CA ILE A 92 1.68 -13.55 -0.31
C ILE A 92 1.48 -12.04 -0.20
N LYS A 93 2.56 -11.24 -0.08
CA LYS A 93 2.44 -9.77 0.01
C LYS A 93 1.78 -9.19 -1.23
N ARG A 94 2.21 -9.61 -2.41
CA ARG A 94 1.63 -9.19 -3.69
C ARG A 94 0.17 -9.62 -3.82
N LEU A 95 -0.15 -10.86 -3.43
CA LEU A 95 -1.53 -11.35 -3.41
C LEU A 95 -2.41 -10.50 -2.47
N ARG A 96 -1.89 -10.11 -1.31
CA ARG A 96 -2.60 -9.22 -0.37
C ARG A 96 -2.87 -7.82 -0.93
N GLU A 97 -2.13 -7.36 -1.95
CA GLU A 97 -2.46 -6.11 -2.65
C GLU A 97 -3.82 -6.18 -3.36
N ILE A 98 -4.29 -7.36 -3.77
CA ILE A 98 -5.67 -7.54 -4.28
C ILE A 98 -6.69 -7.28 -3.16
N GLY A 99 -6.41 -7.77 -1.94
CA GLY A 99 -7.22 -7.47 -0.77
C GLY A 99 -7.22 -5.97 -0.44
N ASP A 100 -6.04 -5.34 -0.46
CA ASP A 100 -5.93 -3.89 -0.29
C ASP A 100 -6.76 -3.15 -1.35
N SER A 101 -6.74 -3.60 -2.61
CA SER A 101 -7.54 -3.00 -3.68
C SER A 101 -9.05 -3.08 -3.43
N LEU A 102 -9.55 -4.18 -2.86
CA LEU A 102 -10.97 -4.26 -2.48
C LEU A 102 -11.32 -3.17 -1.46
N ALA A 103 -10.49 -2.98 -0.44
CA ALA A 103 -10.70 -1.95 0.57
C ALA A 103 -10.64 -0.54 -0.02
N PHE A 104 -9.61 -0.25 -0.83
CA PHE A 104 -9.39 1.08 -1.40
C PHE A 104 -10.40 1.47 -2.46
N ALA A 105 -10.98 0.51 -3.17
CA ALA A 105 -12.05 0.78 -4.14
C ALA A 105 -13.39 1.06 -3.44
N TYR A 106 -13.62 0.48 -2.26
CA TYR A 106 -14.90 0.61 -1.56
C TYR A 106 -14.92 1.73 -0.50
N PHE A 107 -13.85 1.86 0.29
CA PHE A 107 -13.75 2.85 1.36
C PHE A 107 -12.92 4.06 0.94
N ASN A 108 -13.19 5.21 1.58
CA ASN A 108 -12.34 6.38 1.43
C ASN A 108 -10.93 6.08 1.96
N LYS A 109 -9.91 6.24 1.11
CA LYS A 109 -8.50 6.00 1.46
C LYS A 109 -8.02 6.81 2.67
N HIS A 110 -8.61 7.99 2.94
CA HIS A 110 -8.26 8.81 4.09
C HIS A 110 -8.75 8.21 5.42
N ASP A 111 -9.83 7.44 5.39
CA ASP A 111 -10.30 6.66 6.55
C ASP A 111 -9.44 5.41 6.76
N LEU A 112 -8.99 4.77 5.68
CA LEU A 112 -8.11 3.60 5.77
C LEU A 112 -6.74 3.93 6.35
N LYS A 113 -6.27 5.18 6.24
CA LYS A 113 -4.92 5.61 6.67
C LYS A 113 -4.64 5.28 8.12
N THR A 114 -5.65 5.40 8.99
CA THR A 114 -5.52 5.14 10.43
C THR A 114 -5.39 3.64 10.76
N LEU A 115 -5.74 2.76 9.81
CA LEU A 115 -5.79 1.31 9.99
C LEU A 115 -4.48 0.61 9.60
N CYS A 116 -3.51 1.34 9.04
CA CYS A 116 -2.30 0.78 8.45
C CYS A 116 -1.09 0.71 9.38
N TRP A 117 -1.15 1.32 10.58
CA TRP A 117 0.04 1.61 11.39
C TRP A 117 0.33 0.55 12.47
N LYS A 118 0.40 -0.71 12.06
CA LYS A 118 0.77 -1.86 12.92
C LYS A 118 1.66 -2.85 12.17
N GLN A 119 2.18 -3.90 12.81
CA GLN A 119 2.85 -4.98 12.08
C GLN A 119 1.87 -5.73 11.17
N THR A 120 2.34 -6.21 10.02
CA THR A 120 1.54 -7.00 9.08
C THR A 120 1.03 -8.28 9.71
N ALA A 121 -0.14 -8.74 9.25
CA ALA A 121 -0.70 -10.02 9.67
C ALA A 121 0.29 -11.16 9.40
N GLY A 122 0.46 -12.02 10.42
CA GLY A 122 1.24 -13.24 10.33
C GLY A 122 0.57 -14.29 9.44
N PHE A 123 0.87 -15.58 9.69
CA PHE A 123 0.16 -16.65 9.01
C PHE A 123 -1.32 -16.69 9.41
N ILE A 124 -2.18 -16.82 8.41
CA ILE A 124 -3.63 -16.94 8.55
C ILE A 124 -4.00 -18.36 9.00
N GLY A 125 -3.36 -19.37 8.39
CA GLY A 125 -3.69 -20.78 8.60
C GLY A 125 -3.24 -21.35 9.94
N GLY A 126 -4.10 -22.16 10.56
CA GLY A 126 -3.83 -22.88 11.82
C GLY A 126 -4.52 -22.30 13.06
N LYS A 127 -5.39 -21.30 12.89
CA LYS A 127 -6.22 -20.72 13.96
C LYS A 127 -7.60 -21.39 13.95
N GLU A 128 -8.09 -21.86 15.09
CA GLU A 128 -9.49 -22.30 15.23
C GLU A 128 -10.50 -21.15 14.98
N GLY A 129 -10.04 -19.89 15.11
CA GLY A 129 -10.84 -18.67 14.89
C GLY A 129 -11.29 -18.43 13.45
N LEU A 130 -10.52 -18.88 12.44
CA LEU A 130 -10.79 -18.56 11.03
C LEU A 130 -12.18 -19.04 10.57
N LYS A 131 -12.65 -20.19 11.08
CA LYS A 131 -14.00 -20.67 10.71
C LYS A 131 -15.11 -19.73 11.18
N LYS A 132 -14.96 -19.13 12.36
CA LYS A 132 -15.92 -18.15 12.89
C LYS A 132 -15.85 -16.86 12.08
N GLU A 133 -14.63 -16.41 11.77
CA GLU A 133 -14.42 -15.23 10.91
C GLU A 133 -15.08 -15.38 9.55
N LEU A 134 -14.93 -16.54 8.90
CA LEU A 134 -15.54 -16.80 7.60
C LEU A 134 -17.07 -16.93 7.64
N TYR A 135 -17.61 -17.49 8.73
CA TYR A 135 -19.05 -17.54 8.94
C TYR A 135 -19.64 -16.13 9.06
N GLU A 136 -19.00 -15.29 9.88
CA GLU A 136 -19.43 -13.91 10.07
C GLU A 136 -19.32 -13.11 8.77
N LEU A 137 -18.18 -13.21 8.07
CA LEU A 137 -17.97 -12.58 6.77
C LEU A 137 -19.09 -12.93 5.78
N LYS A 138 -19.41 -14.22 5.67
CA LYS A 138 -20.47 -14.70 4.78
C LYS A 138 -21.83 -14.12 5.17
N SER A 139 -22.17 -14.14 6.46
CA SER A 139 -23.42 -13.57 6.98
C SER A 139 -23.57 -12.08 6.63
N ILE A 140 -22.48 -11.30 6.72
CA ILE A 140 -22.49 -9.88 6.36
C ILE A 140 -22.79 -9.68 4.87
N PHE A 141 -22.13 -10.42 3.98
CA PHE A 141 -22.42 -10.36 2.54
C PHE A 141 -23.85 -10.84 2.20
N GLU A 142 -24.35 -11.88 2.86
CA GLU A 142 -25.74 -12.35 2.70
C GLU A 142 -26.76 -11.30 3.15
N SER A 143 -26.39 -10.43 4.10
CA SER A 143 -27.20 -9.28 4.53
C SER A 143 -27.13 -8.08 3.58
N GLY A 144 -26.37 -8.16 2.48
CA GLY A 144 -26.23 -7.10 1.49
C GLY A 144 -25.30 -5.97 1.93
N ARG A 145 -24.29 -6.26 2.76
CA ARG A 145 -23.29 -5.29 3.21
C ARG A 145 -21.89 -5.70 2.78
N PHE A 146 -21.04 -4.70 2.56
CA PHE A 146 -19.65 -4.93 2.23
C PHE A 146 -18.85 -5.23 3.48
N ALA A 147 -17.93 -6.19 3.35
CA ALA A 147 -16.98 -6.54 4.38
C ALA A 147 -15.67 -7.02 3.77
N ILE A 148 -14.59 -6.82 4.50
CA ILE A 148 -13.27 -7.32 4.14
C ILE A 148 -12.61 -8.03 5.32
N LEU A 149 -12.05 -9.21 5.06
CA LEU A 149 -11.22 -9.94 6.01
C LEU A 149 -9.86 -9.23 6.09
N ASN A 150 -9.46 -8.75 7.26
CA ASN A 150 -8.26 -7.92 7.37
C ASN A 150 -6.96 -8.72 7.15
N ASP A 151 -6.94 -9.99 7.54
CA ASP A 151 -5.79 -10.91 7.46
C ASP A 151 -5.30 -11.18 6.00
N ILE A 152 -6.14 -10.89 4.99
CA ILE A 152 -5.81 -11.00 3.55
C ILE A 152 -5.37 -9.66 2.93
N THR A 153 -5.12 -8.63 3.73
CA THR A 153 -4.66 -7.31 3.28
C THR A 153 -3.27 -7.00 3.84
N ASN A 154 -2.54 -6.04 3.25
CA ASN A 154 -1.35 -5.47 3.86
C ASN A 154 -1.65 -4.19 4.65
N SER A 155 -2.77 -3.53 4.35
CA SER A 155 -3.18 -2.22 4.88
C SER A 155 -4.08 -2.32 6.11
N LEU A 156 -5.05 -3.23 6.17
CA LEU A 156 -5.97 -3.29 7.31
C LEU A 156 -5.37 -4.16 8.41
N ARG A 157 -4.88 -3.54 9.49
CA ARG A 157 -4.10 -4.24 10.54
C ARG A 157 -4.79 -4.26 11.92
N TYR A 158 -6.04 -3.79 12.01
CA TYR A 158 -6.83 -3.73 13.24
C TYR A 158 -8.17 -4.44 13.04
N GLY A 159 -8.62 -5.23 14.01
CA GLY A 159 -9.82 -6.07 13.85
C GLY A 159 -9.58 -7.27 12.95
N ASP A 160 -10.50 -8.22 12.99
CA ASP A 160 -10.51 -9.40 12.11
C ASP A 160 -11.23 -9.10 10.79
N ILE A 161 -12.32 -8.33 10.85
CA ILE A 161 -13.12 -7.93 9.69
C ILE A 161 -13.36 -6.42 9.74
N THR A 162 -13.26 -5.75 8.60
CA THR A 162 -13.76 -4.37 8.43
C THR A 162 -15.05 -4.39 7.63
N ILE A 163 -16.11 -3.77 8.13
CA ILE A 163 -17.43 -3.69 7.48
C ILE A 163 -17.77 -2.26 7.08
N GLU A 164 -18.67 -2.10 6.14
CA GLU A 164 -19.33 -0.82 5.88
C GLU A 164 -20.39 -0.55 6.95
N LYS A 165 -20.34 0.67 7.51
CA LYS A 165 -21.40 1.22 8.37
C LYS A 165 -21.51 2.71 8.12
N GLU A 166 -22.65 3.13 7.57
CA GLU A 166 -22.97 4.55 7.32
C GLU A 166 -21.93 5.25 6.42
N GLY A 167 -21.44 4.55 5.40
CA GLY A 167 -20.44 5.02 4.45
C GLY A 167 -19.00 5.02 4.99
N LYS A 168 -18.77 4.55 6.21
CA LYS A 168 -17.46 4.52 6.86
C LYS A 168 -17.01 3.09 7.19
N PRO A 169 -15.69 2.84 7.27
CA PRO A 169 -15.18 1.56 7.75
C PRO A 169 -15.47 1.39 9.26
N TYR A 170 -15.98 0.23 9.64
CA TYR A 170 -16.21 -0.17 11.02
C TYR A 170 -15.50 -1.49 11.31
N LEU A 171 -14.70 -1.52 12.37
CA LEU A 171 -13.87 -2.66 12.70
C LEU A 171 -14.61 -3.66 13.60
N LEU A 172 -14.55 -4.95 13.25
CA LEU A 172 -15.10 -6.05 14.03
C LEU A 172 -13.97 -6.98 14.51
N GLU A 173 -13.95 -7.27 15.80
CA GLU A 173 -13.11 -8.31 16.41
C GLU A 173 -14.01 -9.51 16.77
N ILE A 174 -13.69 -10.69 16.24
CA ILE A 174 -14.50 -11.90 16.39
C ILE A 174 -13.94 -12.71 17.56
N LYS A 175 -14.63 -12.59 18.69
CA LYS A 175 -14.24 -13.30 19.91
C LYS A 175 -14.58 -14.79 19.80
N SER A 176 -13.56 -15.62 19.96
CA SER A 176 -13.72 -17.08 20.07
C SER A 176 -14.04 -17.54 21.50
N SER A 177 -13.75 -16.72 22.52
CA SER A 177 -13.94 -16.99 23.96
C SER A 177 -14.08 -15.68 24.77
N ASP A 178 -14.67 -15.76 25.98
CA ASP A 178 -14.89 -14.61 26.89
C ASP A 178 -13.66 -14.21 27.73
N ASN A 179 -12.48 -14.77 27.45
CA ASN A 179 -11.28 -14.47 28.22
C ASN A 179 -10.84 -13.01 28.04
N ARG A 180 -10.56 -12.32 29.15
CA ARG A 180 -10.01 -10.95 29.16
C ARG A 180 -8.55 -10.96 29.61
N ASN A 181 -7.63 -11.02 28.65
CA ASN A 181 -6.19 -10.89 28.90
C ASN A 181 -5.70 -9.49 28.49
N ASN A 182 -4.57 -9.02 29.03
CA ASN A 182 -3.93 -7.73 28.70
C ASN A 182 -3.67 -7.53 27.21
N ARG A 183 -3.54 -8.62 26.43
CA ARG A 183 -3.48 -8.55 24.97
C ARG A 183 -4.81 -8.09 24.36
N ILE A 184 -5.92 -8.64 24.83
CA ILE A 184 -7.28 -8.35 24.33
C ILE A 184 -7.67 -6.92 24.69
N ILE A 185 -7.37 -6.48 25.91
CA ILE A 185 -7.61 -5.09 26.35
C ILE A 185 -6.86 -4.09 25.46
N ARG A 186 -5.60 -4.38 25.11
CA ARG A 186 -4.83 -3.52 24.19
C ARG A 186 -5.38 -3.52 22.77
N GLN A 187 -5.92 -4.64 22.29
CA GLN A 187 -6.58 -4.69 20.99
C GLN A 187 -7.84 -3.84 21.00
N GLU A 188 -8.72 -4.02 22.01
CA GLU A 188 -9.95 -3.24 22.19
C GLU A 188 -9.66 -1.74 22.25
N LYS A 189 -8.70 -1.31 23.07
CA LYS A 189 -8.32 0.10 23.15
C LYS A 189 -7.83 0.66 21.80
N GLY A 190 -6.99 -0.08 21.08
CA GLY A 190 -6.51 0.35 19.77
C GLY A 190 -7.62 0.40 18.71
N LEU A 191 -8.60 -0.49 18.80
CA LEU A 191 -9.82 -0.46 17.97
C LEU A 191 -10.64 0.80 18.25
N ASP A 192 -10.91 1.09 19.53
CA ASP A 192 -11.70 2.25 19.95
C ASP A 192 -11.05 3.57 19.51
N GLU A 193 -9.74 3.72 19.71
CA GLU A 193 -8.98 4.91 19.28
C GLU A 193 -9.08 5.14 17.76
N LYS A 194 -8.99 4.08 16.93
CA LYS A 194 -9.10 4.25 15.47
C LYS A 194 -10.54 4.56 15.05
N MET A 195 -11.53 3.95 15.69
CA MET A 195 -12.94 4.23 15.42
C MET A 195 -13.32 5.65 15.80
N GLU A 196 -12.77 6.20 16.88
CA GLU A 196 -12.96 7.59 17.29
C GLU A 196 -12.48 8.57 16.20
N VAL A 197 -11.30 8.33 15.61
CA VAL A 197 -10.79 9.18 14.52
C VAL A 197 -11.69 9.12 13.29
N ILE A 198 -12.12 7.92 12.90
CA ILE A 198 -12.97 7.72 11.71
C ILE A 198 -14.35 8.39 11.90
N GLN A 199 -14.90 8.34 13.11
CA GLN A 199 -16.23 8.87 13.40
C GLN A 199 -16.23 10.39 13.62
N ASN A 200 -15.24 10.91 14.37
CA ASN A 200 -15.25 12.27 14.88
C ASN A 200 -14.25 13.21 14.19
N ASP A 201 -13.43 12.71 13.25
CA ASP A 201 -12.37 13.48 12.58
C ASP A 201 -11.37 14.13 13.56
N TYR A 202 -11.28 13.56 14.76
CA TYR A 202 -10.59 14.13 15.91
C TYR A 202 -9.87 13.02 16.68
N ILE A 203 -8.66 13.31 17.15
CA ILE A 203 -7.95 12.44 18.08
C ILE A 203 -7.12 13.25 19.07
N GLU A 204 -7.28 12.94 20.35
CA GLU A 204 -6.42 13.41 21.41
C GLU A 204 -5.24 12.48 21.61
N ASN A 205 -4.10 13.07 21.95
CA ASN A 205 -2.90 12.35 22.34
C ASN A 205 -2.48 11.27 21.34
N PHE A 206 -2.55 11.61 20.05
CA PHE A 206 -2.22 10.67 18.99
C PHE A 206 -0.79 10.16 19.15
N GLU A 207 -0.61 8.84 19.26
CA GLU A 207 0.70 8.20 19.46
C GLU A 207 1.51 8.82 20.63
N GLU A 208 0.84 9.18 21.73
CA GLU A 208 1.46 9.71 22.96
C GLU A 208 2.13 11.09 22.83
N THR A 209 1.79 11.86 21.79
CA THR A 209 2.35 13.19 21.53
C THR A 209 1.85 14.30 22.47
N ASN A 210 0.82 14.03 23.28
CA ASN A 210 0.03 15.02 24.03
C ASN A 210 -0.53 16.15 23.16
N GLN A 211 -0.65 15.93 21.85
CA GLN A 211 -1.23 16.86 20.90
C GLN A 211 -2.61 16.42 20.45
N THR A 212 -3.40 17.38 20.03
CA THR A 212 -4.73 17.16 19.45
C THR A 212 -4.64 17.30 17.94
N PHE A 213 -5.19 16.32 17.22
CA PHE A 213 -5.24 16.31 15.77
C PHE A 213 -6.68 16.40 15.31
N LYS A 214 -6.90 17.22 14.29
CA LYS A 214 -8.18 17.36 13.60
C LYS A 214 -7.96 17.15 12.12
N ARG A 215 -8.84 16.36 11.49
CA ARG A 215 -8.82 16.20 10.03
C ARG A 215 -9.30 17.49 9.38
N VAL A 216 -8.54 17.98 8.42
CA VAL A 216 -8.93 19.10 7.54
C VAL A 216 -9.39 18.50 6.22
N HIS A 217 -10.59 18.90 5.79
CA HIS A 217 -11.17 18.46 4.52
C HIS A 217 -10.83 19.46 3.43
N THR A 218 -10.28 18.97 2.32
CA THR A 218 -10.05 19.77 1.11
C THR A 218 -11.34 19.81 0.29
N ASN A 219 -11.76 21.00 -0.15
CA ASN A 219 -13.00 21.16 -0.90
C ASN A 219 -12.88 20.75 -2.38
N LYS A 220 -11.67 20.45 -2.84
CA LYS A 220 -11.37 20.06 -4.23
C LYS A 220 -11.17 18.56 -4.33
N GLN A 221 -11.82 17.94 -5.29
CA GLN A 221 -11.57 16.55 -5.66
C GLN A 221 -10.09 16.36 -6.03
N GLU A 222 -9.51 15.22 -5.66
CA GLU A 222 -8.13 14.87 -6.01
C GLU A 222 -7.92 14.83 -7.52
N ILE A 223 -6.91 15.56 -7.99
CA ILE A 223 -6.45 15.52 -9.38
C ILE A 223 -5.21 14.64 -9.46
N ASN A 224 -5.24 13.63 -10.33
CA ASN A 224 -4.13 12.72 -10.58
C ASN A 224 -4.03 12.41 -12.09
N TYR A 225 -2.91 11.81 -12.49
CA TYR A 225 -2.58 11.49 -13.87
C TYR A 225 -2.54 9.97 -14.11
N LYS A 226 -3.37 9.18 -13.42
CA LYS A 226 -3.39 7.70 -13.56
C LYS A 226 -3.87 7.25 -14.94
N GLU A 227 -4.84 7.96 -15.52
CA GLU A 227 -5.31 7.72 -16.89
C GLU A 227 -4.20 8.03 -17.91
N ASP A 228 -3.57 9.20 -17.81
CA ASP A 228 -2.46 9.58 -18.67
C ASP A 228 -1.27 8.64 -18.54
N LEU A 229 -1.02 8.13 -17.33
CA LEU A 229 0.00 7.12 -17.08
C LEU A 229 -0.20 5.88 -17.96
N GLN A 230 -1.44 5.41 -18.16
CA GLN A 230 -1.67 4.23 -19.01
C GLN A 230 -1.25 4.51 -20.46
N LEU A 231 -1.59 5.69 -20.98
CA LEU A 231 -1.23 6.11 -22.34
C LEU A 231 0.30 6.19 -22.51
N LEU A 232 1.00 6.73 -21.49
CA LEU A 232 2.45 6.79 -21.51
C LEU A 232 3.11 5.41 -21.42
N ILE A 233 2.52 4.46 -20.69
CA ILE A 233 3.01 3.07 -20.63
C ILE A 233 2.86 2.40 -22.00
N GLU A 234 1.72 2.57 -22.66
CA GLU A 234 1.51 2.04 -24.02
C GLU A 234 2.55 2.60 -25.00
N GLU A 235 2.83 3.91 -24.92
CA GLU A 235 3.86 4.54 -25.73
C GLU A 235 5.26 4.00 -25.41
N ALA A 236 5.59 3.80 -24.13
CA ALA A 236 6.85 3.20 -23.70
C ALA A 236 7.00 1.76 -24.21
N PHE A 237 5.93 0.97 -24.25
CA PHE A 237 5.97 -0.38 -24.82
C PHE A 237 6.32 -0.39 -26.31
N LEU A 238 5.93 0.66 -27.05
CA LEU A 238 6.23 0.79 -28.48
C LEU A 238 7.63 1.36 -28.73
N LYS A 239 8.03 2.37 -27.97
CA LYS A 239 9.25 3.16 -28.22
C LYS A 239 10.43 2.79 -27.32
N GLY A 240 10.22 1.94 -26.32
CA GLY A 240 11.19 1.60 -25.27
C GLY A 240 11.30 2.65 -24.16
N LYS A 241 10.99 3.92 -24.44
CA LYS A 241 10.95 5.00 -23.42
C LYS A 241 10.01 6.14 -23.80
N ILE A 242 9.55 6.87 -22.79
CA ILE A 242 8.90 8.17 -22.93
C ILE A 242 9.26 9.07 -21.73
N ILE A 243 9.48 10.36 -21.99
CA ILE A 243 9.64 11.39 -20.96
C ILE A 243 8.65 12.49 -21.28
N LYS A 244 7.80 12.84 -20.32
CA LYS A 244 6.70 13.78 -20.51
C LYS A 244 6.54 14.69 -19.30
N GLU A 245 6.58 16.00 -19.53
CA GLU A 245 6.10 16.97 -18.56
C GLU A 245 4.56 16.91 -18.52
N MET A 246 4.01 16.60 -17.35
CA MET A 246 2.57 16.46 -17.11
C MET A 246 1.94 17.82 -16.81
N GLU A 247 2.66 18.64 -16.05
CA GLU A 247 2.36 20.02 -15.71
C GLU A 247 3.67 20.70 -15.30
N GLU A 248 3.67 22.04 -15.21
CA GLU A 248 4.87 22.80 -14.88
C GLU A 248 5.50 22.32 -13.56
N GLY A 249 6.71 21.76 -13.67
CA GLY A 249 7.48 21.23 -12.55
C GLY A 249 7.20 19.77 -12.18
N LEU A 250 6.39 19.03 -12.95
CA LEU A 250 6.12 17.60 -12.77
C LEU A 250 6.36 16.82 -14.07
N THR A 251 7.34 15.92 -14.06
CA THR A 251 7.75 15.14 -15.24
C THR A 251 7.71 13.66 -14.93
N TYR A 252 7.12 12.88 -15.84
CA TYR A 252 7.13 11.42 -15.79
C TYR A 252 8.14 10.89 -16.80
N ALA A 253 8.92 9.88 -16.41
CA ALA A 253 9.77 9.13 -17.30
C ALA A 253 9.49 7.63 -17.14
N ILE A 254 9.12 7.00 -18.24
CA ILE A 254 8.75 5.58 -18.27
C ILE A 254 9.68 4.88 -19.25
N TYR A 255 10.28 3.78 -18.79
CA TYR A 255 11.19 2.96 -19.58
C TYR A 255 10.68 1.53 -19.60
N TYR A 256 10.72 0.91 -20.76
CA TYR A 256 10.40 -0.50 -20.94
C TYR A 256 11.62 -1.26 -21.44
N LYS A 257 12.01 -2.31 -20.69
CA LYS A 257 13.20 -3.14 -20.93
C LYS A 257 14.45 -2.28 -21.13
N LEU A 258 14.69 -1.41 -20.16
CA LEU A 258 15.84 -0.51 -20.16
C LEU A 258 17.14 -1.30 -20.24
N GLU A 259 17.92 -1.08 -21.30
CA GLU A 259 19.23 -1.72 -21.48
C GLU A 259 20.36 -0.91 -20.81
N ASP A 260 20.20 0.42 -20.70
CA ASP A 260 21.22 1.34 -20.19
C ASP A 260 20.68 2.31 -19.13
N PHE A 261 21.27 2.23 -17.93
CA PHE A 261 20.95 3.06 -16.77
C PHE A 261 21.39 4.53 -16.92
N ASP A 262 22.32 4.86 -17.83
CA ASP A 262 22.71 6.26 -18.07
C ASP A 262 21.55 7.10 -18.63
N SER A 263 20.53 6.45 -19.21
CA SER A 263 19.28 7.07 -19.64
C SER A 263 18.55 7.83 -18.52
N PHE A 264 18.75 7.46 -17.24
CA PHE A 264 18.13 8.17 -16.12
C PHE A 264 18.66 9.58 -15.91
N LYS A 265 19.84 9.93 -16.45
CA LYS A 265 20.32 11.31 -16.39
C LYS A 265 19.48 12.22 -17.28
N GLU A 266 18.94 11.70 -18.39
CA GLU A 266 18.16 12.47 -19.38
C GLU A 266 16.94 13.15 -18.74
N VAL A 267 16.21 12.46 -17.85
CA VAL A 267 15.02 13.05 -17.21
C VAL A 267 15.36 14.27 -16.33
N CYS A 268 16.55 14.29 -15.73
CA CYS A 268 16.97 15.37 -14.84
C CYS A 268 17.73 16.50 -15.55
N GLN A 269 18.13 16.35 -16.82
CA GLN A 269 18.99 17.33 -17.52
C GLN A 269 18.37 18.73 -17.61
N ASN A 270 17.04 18.80 -17.71
CA ASN A 270 16.30 20.06 -17.84
C ASN A 270 15.57 20.47 -16.54
N ILE A 271 15.90 19.83 -15.42
CA ILE A 271 15.25 20.08 -14.12
C ILE A 271 16.27 20.72 -13.19
N ASN A 272 15.92 21.87 -12.60
CA ASN A 272 16.87 22.65 -11.81
C ASN A 272 17.19 22.00 -10.47
N GLU A 273 16.16 21.63 -9.71
CA GLU A 273 16.29 20.98 -8.41
C GLU A 273 15.43 19.69 -8.40
N PRO A 274 15.90 18.60 -9.03
CA PRO A 274 15.10 17.39 -9.20
C PRO A 274 14.95 16.63 -7.88
N ARG A 275 13.70 16.33 -7.51
CA ARG A 275 13.38 15.26 -6.57
C ARG A 275 12.71 14.10 -7.30
N VAL A 276 13.37 12.95 -7.27
CA VAL A 276 12.99 11.76 -8.04
C VAL A 276 12.28 10.75 -7.14
N PHE A 277 11.08 10.35 -7.54
CA PHE A 277 10.36 9.22 -7.00
C PHE A 277 10.54 8.01 -7.91
N TYR A 278 11.35 7.05 -7.49
CA TYR A 278 11.50 5.79 -8.21
C TYR A 278 10.39 4.81 -7.82
N ILE A 279 9.33 4.75 -8.62
CA ILE A 279 8.08 4.05 -8.26
C ILE A 279 8.29 2.55 -8.06
N ASN A 280 9.22 1.92 -8.80
CA ASN A 280 9.48 0.49 -8.63
C ASN A 280 10.10 0.14 -7.26
N GLN A 281 10.81 1.07 -6.60
CA GLN A 281 11.28 0.86 -5.23
C GLN A 281 10.13 0.93 -4.21
N MET A 282 8.97 1.45 -4.62
CA MET A 282 7.81 1.64 -3.76
C MET A 282 6.83 0.46 -3.75
N LYS A 283 7.13 -0.64 -4.46
CA LYS A 283 6.35 -1.90 -4.50
C LYS A 283 6.07 -2.49 -3.12
N TYR A 284 7.00 -2.30 -2.19
CA TYR A 284 6.98 -2.98 -0.89
C TYR A 284 6.88 -2.01 0.29
N ILE A 285 6.45 -0.77 0.05
CA ILE A 285 6.22 0.18 1.13
C ILE A 285 4.95 -0.22 1.88
N ASN A 286 5.09 -0.42 3.19
CA ASN A 286 4.03 -0.87 4.09
C ASN A 286 3.14 0.28 4.60
N GLU A 287 2.87 1.28 3.75
CA GLU A 287 2.08 2.48 4.06
C GLU A 287 0.76 2.48 3.28
N ASN A 288 -0.15 3.38 3.63
CA ASN A 288 -1.52 3.43 3.07
C ASN A 288 -1.62 4.12 1.70
N TYR A 289 -0.87 3.67 0.70
CA TYR A 289 -1.00 4.16 -0.67
C TYR A 289 -1.98 3.32 -1.49
N THR A 290 -2.59 3.95 -2.49
CA THR A 290 -3.40 3.26 -3.49
C THR A 290 -2.65 2.05 -4.05
N PRO A 291 -3.18 0.82 -3.91
CA PRO A 291 -2.55 -0.39 -4.40
C PRO A 291 -2.28 -0.36 -5.90
N PHE A 292 -1.16 -0.94 -6.33
CA PHE A 292 -0.80 -0.97 -7.75
C PHE A 292 -1.83 -1.67 -8.65
N PRO A 293 -2.54 -2.72 -8.21
CA PRO A 293 -3.62 -3.31 -9.01
C PRO A 293 -4.76 -2.34 -9.34
N ILE A 294 -4.96 -1.25 -8.59
CA ILE A 294 -5.91 -0.18 -8.97
C ILE A 294 -5.27 0.82 -9.94
N ILE A 295 -3.96 1.05 -9.82
CA ILE A 295 -3.25 2.06 -10.63
C ILE A 295 -3.05 1.57 -12.07
N PHE A 296 -2.72 0.29 -12.28
CA PHE A 296 -2.52 -0.28 -13.60
C PHE A 296 -3.79 -0.99 -14.06
N LYS A 297 -4.39 -0.52 -15.15
CA LYS A 297 -5.69 -1.02 -15.63
C LYS A 297 -5.57 -2.40 -16.28
N ASP A 298 -4.47 -2.66 -16.99
CA ASP A 298 -4.25 -3.92 -17.68
C ASP A 298 -3.19 -4.80 -17.00
N GLU A 299 -3.35 -6.12 -17.12
CA GLU A 299 -2.49 -7.06 -16.40
C GLU A 299 -1.07 -7.12 -16.98
N LYS A 300 -0.88 -6.79 -18.25
CA LYS A 300 0.45 -6.80 -18.87
C LYS A 300 1.29 -5.69 -18.25
N SER A 301 0.77 -4.47 -18.17
CA SER A 301 1.44 -3.33 -17.53
C SER A 301 1.78 -3.61 -16.07
N LEU A 302 0.81 -4.12 -15.31
CA LEU A 302 1.01 -4.48 -13.91
C LEU A 302 2.13 -5.52 -13.72
N MET A 303 2.14 -6.58 -14.55
CA MET A 303 3.13 -7.64 -14.45
C MET A 303 4.52 -7.19 -14.92
N GLU A 304 4.61 -6.41 -16.00
CA GLU A 304 5.89 -5.84 -16.45
C GLU A 304 6.46 -4.87 -15.40
N PHE A 305 5.59 -4.13 -14.70
CA PHE A 305 5.99 -3.32 -13.55
C PHE A 305 6.55 -4.19 -12.44
N TYR A 306 5.83 -5.22 -11.95
CA TYR A 306 6.33 -6.10 -10.88
C TYR A 306 7.64 -6.80 -11.26
N ASN A 307 7.76 -7.30 -12.49
CA ASN A 307 8.95 -7.96 -13.00
C ASN A 307 10.16 -7.02 -13.14
N GLY A 308 9.95 -5.70 -13.09
CA GLY A 308 11.01 -4.70 -13.21
C GLY A 308 11.37 -4.34 -14.65
N ASN A 309 10.62 -4.84 -15.63
CA ASN A 309 10.79 -4.48 -17.03
C ASN A 309 10.18 -3.12 -17.36
N LEU A 310 9.11 -2.72 -16.66
CA LEU A 310 8.53 -1.40 -16.75
C LEU A 310 9.00 -0.56 -15.56
N ILE A 311 9.82 0.44 -15.83
CA ILE A 311 10.42 1.34 -14.83
C ILE A 311 9.73 2.70 -14.94
N ILE A 312 9.22 3.21 -13.82
CA ILE A 312 8.54 4.51 -13.77
C ILE A 312 9.27 5.42 -12.79
N LEU A 313 9.64 6.61 -13.27
CA LEU A 313 10.14 7.72 -12.48
C LEU A 313 9.14 8.86 -12.53
N VAL A 314 8.83 9.43 -11.38
CA VAL A 314 8.13 10.71 -11.27
C VAL A 314 9.11 11.72 -10.70
N VAL A 315 9.30 12.85 -11.37
CA VAL A 315 10.28 13.86 -10.97
C VAL A 315 9.57 15.19 -10.77
N ILE A 316 9.83 15.83 -9.62
CA ILE A 316 9.39 17.20 -9.36
C ILE A 316 10.59 18.16 -9.41
N ASP A 317 10.40 19.34 -9.99
CA ASP A 317 11.36 20.45 -9.87
C ASP A 317 11.05 21.25 -8.59
N LEU A 318 11.87 21.08 -7.56
CA LEU A 318 11.70 21.78 -6.29
C LEU A 318 11.87 23.30 -6.43
N LYS A 319 12.58 23.79 -7.46
CA LYS A 319 12.68 25.22 -7.75
C LYS A 319 11.35 25.77 -8.24
N VAL A 320 10.65 25.03 -9.10
CA VAL A 320 9.32 25.40 -9.58
C VAL A 320 8.32 25.39 -8.43
N LEU A 321 8.31 24.33 -7.61
CA LEU A 321 7.47 24.24 -6.41
C LEU A 321 7.71 25.43 -5.47
N ARG A 322 8.98 25.76 -5.20
CA ARG A 322 9.37 26.91 -4.37
C ARG A 322 8.86 28.23 -4.94
N ASN A 323 8.96 28.43 -6.25
CA ASN A 323 8.47 29.64 -6.91
C ASN A 323 6.95 29.75 -6.83
N LYS A 324 6.21 28.65 -7.07
CA LYS A 324 4.75 28.62 -6.96
C LYS A 324 4.26 28.94 -5.54
N LEU A 325 4.89 28.34 -4.52
CA LEU A 325 4.58 28.62 -3.12
C LEU A 325 4.95 30.07 -2.73
N LYS A 326 6.08 30.59 -3.21
CA LYS A 326 6.48 31.97 -2.99
C LYS A 326 5.51 32.98 -3.59
N GLN A 327 4.94 32.70 -4.77
CA GLN A 327 3.90 33.54 -5.37
C GLN A 327 2.63 33.62 -4.52
N LYS A 328 2.37 32.59 -3.70
CA LYS A 328 1.27 32.54 -2.72
C LYS A 328 1.63 33.15 -1.35
N GLY A 329 2.84 33.68 -1.19
CA GLY A 329 3.31 34.29 0.06
C GLY A 329 3.95 33.31 1.05
N TYR A 330 4.26 32.08 0.62
CA TYR A 330 4.85 31.06 1.49
C TYR A 330 6.35 30.87 1.26
N ILE A 331 7.08 30.52 2.31
CA ILE A 331 8.49 30.11 2.22
C ILE A 331 8.54 28.58 2.23
N PHE A 332 9.21 28.01 1.23
CA PHE A 332 9.37 26.56 1.10
C PHE A 332 10.80 26.14 1.40
N ASN A 333 10.94 25.18 2.31
CA ASN A 333 12.17 24.48 2.63
C ASN A 333 11.95 22.96 2.57
N HIS A 334 13.03 22.20 2.40
CA HIS A 334 12.99 20.75 2.51
C HIS A 334 14.24 20.25 3.23
N ASN A 335 14.12 19.15 3.95
CA ASN A 335 15.24 18.51 4.63
C ASN A 335 15.74 17.27 3.87
N GLU A 336 16.86 16.71 4.32
CA GLU A 336 17.44 15.48 3.74
C GLU A 336 16.52 14.26 3.88
N ASN A 337 15.61 14.27 4.87
CA ASN A 337 14.61 13.22 5.10
C ASN A 337 13.43 13.29 4.12
N GLY A 338 13.41 14.29 3.22
CA GLY A 338 12.37 14.47 2.22
C GLY A 338 11.06 15.04 2.78
N GLU A 339 11.08 15.62 3.98
CA GLU A 339 9.95 16.39 4.50
C GLU A 339 9.95 17.79 3.89
N PHE A 340 8.75 18.33 3.69
CA PHE A 340 8.55 19.68 3.20
C PHE A 340 8.10 20.56 4.35
N THR A 341 8.82 21.66 4.58
CA THR A 341 8.44 22.70 5.53
C THR A 341 7.94 23.90 4.76
N ILE A 342 6.72 24.33 5.07
CA ILE A 342 6.06 25.49 4.50
C ILE A 342 5.88 26.48 5.64
N THR A 343 6.56 27.62 5.56
CA THR A 343 6.44 28.71 6.52
C THR A 343 5.49 29.77 5.96
N PHE A 344 4.56 30.24 6.80
CA PHE A 344 3.58 31.27 6.46
C PHE A 344 3.34 32.19 7.66
N GLU A 345 2.97 33.45 7.40
CA GLU A 345 2.64 34.41 8.45
C GLU A 345 1.22 34.19 8.97
N HIS A 346 1.07 34.16 10.29
CA HIS A 346 -0.22 34.12 10.98
C HIS A 346 -0.14 34.99 12.24
N ASP A 347 -1.05 35.96 12.39
CA ASP A 347 -1.07 36.93 13.48
C ASP A 347 0.25 37.67 13.73
N GLY A 348 1.02 37.91 12.66
CA GLY A 348 2.32 38.62 12.72
C GLY A 348 3.50 37.75 13.18
N GLU A 349 3.29 36.44 13.33
CA GLU A 349 4.33 35.44 13.61
C GLU A 349 4.48 34.48 12.43
N ASP A 350 5.72 34.03 12.18
CA ASP A 350 5.99 32.98 11.20
C ASP A 350 5.67 31.61 11.81
N ILE A 351 4.76 30.87 11.17
CA ILE A 351 4.37 29.50 11.56
C ILE A 351 4.88 28.50 10.53
N ASP A 352 5.45 27.41 11.02
CA ASP A 352 5.89 26.28 10.22
C ASP A 352 4.82 25.18 10.14
N MET A 353 4.46 24.79 8.93
CA MET A 353 3.75 23.55 8.65
C MET A 353 4.68 22.52 8.01
N VAL A 354 4.69 21.30 8.56
CA VAL A 354 5.45 20.18 7.99
C VAL A 354 4.53 19.24 7.24
N ALA A 355 4.70 19.17 5.92
CA ALA A 355 4.14 18.11 5.10
C ALA A 355 5.06 16.87 5.18
N SER A 356 4.55 15.84 5.85
CA SER A 356 5.30 14.60 6.08
C SER A 356 5.70 13.91 4.78
N ASN A 357 6.80 13.14 4.82
CA ASN A 357 7.27 12.39 3.66
C ASN A 357 6.19 11.45 3.08
N TYR A 358 5.31 10.90 3.93
CA TYR A 358 4.14 10.14 3.47
C TYR A 358 3.25 10.96 2.52
N HIS A 359 2.92 12.19 2.90
CA HIS A 359 2.05 13.05 2.09
C HIS A 359 2.72 13.48 0.79
N VAL A 360 4.00 13.86 0.86
CA VAL A 360 4.82 14.24 -0.31
C VAL A 360 4.99 13.09 -1.29
N THR A 361 5.20 11.86 -0.78
CA THR A 361 5.39 10.66 -1.61
C THR A 361 4.16 10.34 -2.46
N ARG A 362 2.96 10.80 -2.09
CA ARG A 362 1.75 10.61 -2.89
C ARG A 362 1.83 11.28 -4.27
N ILE A 363 2.61 12.35 -4.43
CA ILE A 363 2.85 12.99 -5.74
C ILE A 363 3.39 11.94 -6.72
N GLY A 364 4.42 11.20 -6.32
CA GLY A 364 4.96 10.11 -7.13
C GLY A 364 4.11 8.84 -7.08
N ARG A 365 3.78 8.36 -5.89
CA ARG A 365 3.20 7.03 -5.66
C ARG A 365 1.74 6.90 -6.09
N GLU A 366 0.98 7.99 -6.05
CA GLU A 366 -0.42 8.05 -6.46
C GLU A 366 -0.63 8.92 -7.71
N PHE A 367 0.46 9.41 -8.33
CA PHE A 367 0.45 10.22 -9.56
C PHE A 367 -0.37 11.50 -9.41
N ILE A 368 -0.33 12.13 -8.23
CA ILE A 368 -1.10 13.32 -7.89
C ILE A 368 -0.51 14.55 -8.59
N SER A 369 -1.36 15.48 -9.01
CA SER A 369 -0.96 16.80 -9.49
C SER A 369 -0.23 17.58 -8.38
N LEU A 370 0.97 18.06 -8.69
CA LEU A 370 1.72 19.06 -7.93
C LEU A 370 0.89 20.32 -7.68
N GLU A 371 0.10 20.77 -8.67
CA GLU A 371 -0.78 21.92 -8.47
C GLU A 371 -1.89 21.61 -7.45
N TRP A 372 -2.52 20.44 -7.54
CA TRP A 372 -3.50 20.02 -6.53
C TRP A 372 -2.87 19.90 -5.14
N PHE A 373 -1.65 19.36 -5.06
CA PHE A 373 -0.90 19.27 -3.80
C PHE A 373 -0.64 20.66 -3.18
N ILE A 374 -0.23 21.64 -3.99
CA ILE A 374 -0.04 23.04 -3.54
C ILE A 374 -1.36 23.66 -3.05
N ASN A 375 -2.47 23.40 -3.74
CA ASN A 375 -3.79 23.87 -3.30
C ASN A 375 -4.20 23.22 -1.96
N GLY A 376 -3.86 21.95 -1.74
CA GLY A 376 -4.12 21.27 -0.45
C GLY A 376 -3.35 21.90 0.71
N ILE A 377 -2.13 22.38 0.48
CA ILE A 377 -1.37 23.16 1.47
C ILE A 377 -2.12 24.44 1.85
N GLU A 378 -2.63 25.17 0.87
CA GLU A 378 -3.39 26.42 1.07
C GLU A 378 -4.69 26.17 1.86
N ASP A 379 -5.41 25.08 1.59
CA ASP A 379 -6.60 24.68 2.37
C ASP A 379 -6.26 24.46 3.86
N VAL A 380 -5.12 23.81 4.15
CA VAL A 380 -4.68 23.59 5.54
C VAL A 380 -4.30 24.91 6.20
N VAL A 381 -3.51 25.76 5.53
CA VAL A 381 -3.13 27.09 6.06
C VAL A 381 -4.36 27.95 6.36
N ASN A 382 -5.35 27.95 5.46
CA ASN A 382 -6.59 28.70 5.67
C ASN A 382 -7.41 28.16 6.84
N SER A 383 -7.38 26.84 7.08
CA SER A 383 -8.11 26.22 8.20
C SER A 383 -7.51 26.51 9.58
N VAL A 384 -6.23 26.88 9.65
CA VAL A 384 -5.55 27.33 10.88
C VAL A 384 -5.77 28.83 11.08
N SER A 385 -5.97 29.57 9.98
CA SER A 385 -6.17 31.02 9.99
C SER A 385 -7.61 31.46 10.23
N SER A 386 -8.56 30.51 10.24
CA SER A 386 -10.00 30.70 10.48
C SER A 386 -10.39 30.25 11.88
#